data_AF-A0A367JFA3-F1
#
_entry.id   AF-A0A367JFA3-F1
#
_cell.length_a   1.000
_cell.length_b   1.000
_cell.length_c   1.000
_cell.angle_alpha   90.00
_cell.angle_beta   90.00
_cell.angle_gamma   90.00
#
_symmetry.space_group_name_H-M   'P 1'
#
loop_
_entity.id
_entity.type
_entity.pdbx_description
1 polymer ?
#
loop_
_entity_poly.entity_id
_entity_poly.type
_entity_poly.pdbx_seq_one_letter_code
_entity_poly.pdbx_strand_id
1 'polypeptide(L)'
;MTKHDSTGGFQKHVHNGTCPVLNSISFYLTVKELQDVDVEKELDKDFQFEVAISIKQQTLQDFNWSAITKSKREYDHAVLHVCQATKRRMEEQIRLLTIMDYYSLQPIAMIHGETDKEDNESKLEVLATPPRKRSRDDSQVPTIMEATLYSALISGPFNKRLLSQSYQEIKEEMAGFLNEDWSLCPQMRYACSRLLVGSILLDTTSGRALLVNCVEIYGRRRTLDSHRENSKVKMGMPSTSLLPPSNSRYPAVWPVSIRDTDGNKLIIGTKTFDVLVTSSLRLDCSMDPEIGPNTSNFNLDTEAKSLGTKIYIKKTAWIAAKSSADQPVTNRLTRHDVFFFPIAASNEETDDLMTKPYTIFTLADFDNSHEDALYRIASQLFQLIATSIFNDRRLAKDSVLDLFARAKQGTDIHRHLESIVTLFDNEVREIDIIGNNALNNDLQLIASALSTPIRRANESVAMSVKAIFSPLTYMLF
;
A
#
# COMPACT_ATOMS: atom_id res chain seq x y z
N MET A 1 40.60 36.76 -16.15
CA MET A 1 39.57 35.81 -15.65
C MET A 1 39.94 34.42 -16.11
N THR A 2 40.51 33.61 -15.23
CA THR A 2 40.91 32.22 -15.49
C THR A 2 39.69 31.30 -15.36
N LYS A 3 39.35 30.56 -16.42
CA LYS A 3 38.32 29.52 -16.40
C LYS A 3 38.78 28.39 -15.46
N HIS A 4 38.02 28.12 -14.41
CA HIS A 4 38.20 26.92 -13.59
C HIS A 4 37.51 25.75 -14.28
N ASP A 5 38.29 24.82 -14.81
CA ASP A 5 37.79 23.49 -15.20
C ASP A 5 37.44 22.69 -13.95
N SER A 6 36.14 22.52 -13.71
CA SER A 6 35.61 21.68 -12.64
C SER A 6 35.56 20.22 -13.10
N THR A 7 36.73 19.60 -13.28
CA THR A 7 36.81 18.14 -13.31
C THR A 7 36.68 17.63 -11.88
N GLY A 8 35.64 16.84 -11.61
CA GLY A 8 35.36 16.30 -10.28
C GLY A 8 36.56 15.50 -9.75
N GLY A 9 36.82 15.56 -8.44
CA GLY A 9 38.02 14.97 -7.83
C GLY A 9 38.26 13.49 -8.17
N PHE A 10 37.21 12.73 -8.44
CA PHE A 10 37.30 11.35 -8.89
C PHE A 10 37.96 11.19 -10.27
N GLN A 11 37.61 12.04 -11.25
CA GLN A 11 38.22 12.02 -12.58
C GLN A 11 39.70 12.40 -12.52
N LYS A 12 40.09 13.32 -11.64
CA LYS A 12 41.50 13.63 -11.36
C LYS A 12 42.27 12.43 -10.83
N HIS A 13 41.68 11.65 -9.93
CA HIS A 13 42.33 10.45 -9.39
C HIS A 13 42.47 9.32 -10.42
N VAL A 14 41.48 9.16 -11.30
CA VAL A 14 41.54 8.22 -12.43
C VAL A 14 42.62 8.63 -13.42
N HIS A 15 42.67 9.90 -13.84
CA HIS A 15 43.65 10.37 -14.81
C HIS A 15 45.08 10.41 -14.29
N ASN A 16 45.27 10.73 -13.02
CA ASN A 16 46.62 10.85 -12.45
C ASN A 16 47.25 9.49 -12.09
N GLY A 17 46.55 8.36 -12.28
CA GLY A 17 47.08 7.02 -12.00
C GLY A 17 47.44 6.75 -10.52
N THR A 18 47.12 7.70 -9.63
CA THR A 18 47.51 7.67 -8.21
C THR A 18 46.73 6.66 -7.35
N CYS A 19 45.66 6.06 -7.89
CA CYS A 19 44.86 5.08 -7.16
C CYS A 19 45.22 3.66 -7.62
N PRO A 20 46.03 2.91 -6.86
CA PRO A 20 46.44 1.56 -7.22
C PRO A 20 45.27 0.58 -7.37
N VAL A 21 44.13 0.84 -6.70
CA VAL A 21 42.90 0.05 -6.79
C VAL A 21 42.21 0.21 -8.15
N LEU A 22 42.29 1.39 -8.78
CA LEU A 22 41.66 1.64 -10.08
C LEU A 22 42.47 1.06 -11.24
N ASN A 23 43.79 0.98 -11.11
CA ASN A 23 44.66 0.35 -12.12
C ASN A 23 44.45 -1.17 -12.25
N SER A 24 43.88 -1.82 -11.24
CA SER A 24 43.57 -3.26 -11.28
C SER A 24 42.20 -3.60 -11.88
N ILE A 25 41.40 -2.61 -12.29
CA ILE A 25 40.05 -2.85 -12.82
C ILE A 25 40.13 -2.96 -14.35
N SER A 26 40.09 -4.19 -14.86
CA SER A 26 39.89 -4.46 -16.30
C SER A 26 38.39 -4.52 -16.62
N PHE A 27 37.90 -3.59 -17.43
CA PHE A 27 36.53 -3.65 -17.95
C PHE A 27 36.47 -4.56 -19.17
N TYR A 28 35.76 -5.68 -19.09
CA TYR A 28 35.41 -6.48 -20.25
C TYR A 28 34.21 -5.83 -20.94
N LEU A 29 34.46 -5.21 -22.10
CA LEU A 29 33.42 -4.73 -23.00
C LEU A 29 32.82 -5.94 -23.72
N THR A 30 31.67 -6.42 -23.25
CA THR A 30 30.88 -7.39 -23.99
C THR A 30 30.09 -6.65 -25.07
N VAL A 31 30.68 -6.51 -26.26
CA VAL A 31 29.97 -6.03 -27.45
C VAL A 31 29.06 -7.17 -27.91
N LYS A 32 27.76 -7.08 -27.60
CA LYS A 32 26.74 -7.85 -28.32
C LYS A 32 26.38 -7.06 -29.57
N GLU A 33 26.80 -7.56 -30.73
CA GLU A 33 26.28 -7.13 -32.03
C GLU A 33 24.76 -7.40 -32.04
N LEU A 34 23.97 -6.34 -32.02
CA LEU A 34 22.56 -6.39 -32.38
C LEU A 34 22.49 -6.22 -33.90
N GLN A 35 22.05 -7.29 -34.58
CA GLN A 35 21.68 -7.22 -35.99
C GLN A 35 20.42 -6.36 -36.12
N ASP A 36 20.51 -5.34 -36.99
CA ASP A 36 19.38 -4.54 -37.45
C ASP A 36 18.34 -5.46 -38.12
N VAL A 37 17.09 -5.37 -37.65
CA VAL A 37 15.94 -5.94 -38.35
C VAL A 37 15.12 -4.77 -38.88
N ASP A 38 15.18 -4.59 -40.19
CA ASP A 38 14.31 -3.70 -40.96
C ASP A 38 12.85 -4.14 -40.84
N VAL A 39 11.98 -3.23 -40.41
CA VAL A 39 10.53 -3.35 -40.60
C VAL A 39 9.99 -2.01 -41.08
N GLU A 40 9.85 -1.87 -42.39
CA GLU A 40 8.97 -0.87 -43.01
C GLU A 40 7.57 -1.45 -43.23
N LYS A 41 6.57 -0.61 -42.90
CA LYS A 41 5.24 -0.44 -43.52
C LYS A 41 4.24 -1.61 -43.52
N GLU A 42 3.11 -1.40 -42.83
CA GLU A 42 1.80 -1.38 -43.52
C GLU A 42 0.77 -0.52 -42.77
N LEU A 43 0.01 0.24 -43.54
CA LEU A 43 -1.02 1.22 -43.16
C LEU A 43 -2.43 0.58 -43.17
N ASP A 44 -3.31 1.23 -42.40
CA ASP A 44 -4.76 1.36 -42.57
C ASP A 44 -5.62 0.09 -42.69
N LYS A 45 -6.48 -0.09 -41.67
CA LYS A 45 -7.92 -0.37 -41.86
C LYS A 45 -8.72 -0.11 -40.59
N ASP A 46 -9.83 0.57 -40.78
CA ASP A 46 -10.88 0.92 -39.82
C ASP A 46 -11.25 -0.24 -38.90
N PHE A 47 -11.23 0.01 -37.58
CA PHE A 47 -11.82 -0.88 -36.58
C PHE A 47 -12.89 -0.12 -35.79
N GLN A 48 -14.15 -0.41 -36.12
CA GLN A 48 -15.30 -0.08 -35.27
C GLN A 48 -15.29 -1.01 -34.05
N PHE A 49 -15.29 -0.45 -32.85
CA PHE A 49 -15.45 -1.18 -31.60
C PHE A 49 -16.93 -1.21 -31.21
N GLU A 50 -17.60 -2.35 -31.40
CA GLU A 50 -18.80 -2.70 -30.63
C GLU A 50 -18.35 -3.35 -29.31
N VAL A 51 -18.60 -2.65 -28.19
CA VAL A 51 -18.33 -3.15 -26.85
C VAL A 51 -19.48 -4.06 -26.42
N ALA A 52 -19.34 -5.37 -26.66
CA ALA A 52 -20.18 -6.39 -26.05
C ALA A 52 -19.62 -6.72 -24.64
N ILE A 53 -20.28 -6.24 -23.59
CA ILE A 53 -19.96 -6.60 -22.20
C ILE A 53 -20.46 -8.03 -21.94
N SER A 54 -19.55 -9.00 -22.00
CA SER A 54 -19.81 -10.38 -21.57
C SER A 54 -19.49 -10.54 -20.08
N ILE A 55 -20.51 -10.48 -19.23
CA ILE A 55 -20.40 -10.85 -17.82
C ILE A 55 -20.31 -12.38 -17.74
N LYS A 56 -19.09 -12.92 -17.61
CA LYS A 56 -18.90 -14.34 -17.28
C LYS A 56 -19.30 -14.57 -15.82
N GLN A 57 -20.42 -15.25 -15.61
CA GLN A 57 -20.71 -15.91 -14.34
C GLN A 57 -19.61 -16.94 -14.07
N GLN A 58 -18.76 -16.69 -13.06
CA GLN A 58 -17.82 -17.69 -12.56
C GLN A 58 -18.60 -18.77 -11.82
N THR A 59 -18.57 -19.98 -12.37
CA THR A 59 -18.96 -21.22 -11.68
C THR A 59 -18.05 -21.45 -10.47
N LEU A 60 -18.67 -21.67 -9.31
CA LEU A 60 -18.01 -22.05 -8.06
C LEU A 60 -17.13 -23.30 -8.30
N GLN A 61 -15.82 -23.14 -8.20
CA GLN A 61 -14.88 -24.25 -8.13
C GLN A 61 -14.92 -24.88 -6.73
N ASP A 62 -14.87 -26.21 -6.69
CA ASP A 62 -14.80 -26.99 -5.46
C ASP A 62 -13.56 -26.62 -4.64
N PHE A 63 -13.80 -26.26 -3.38
CA PHE A 63 -12.82 -25.74 -2.44
C PHE A 63 -11.92 -26.84 -1.87
N ASN A 64 -10.61 -26.72 -2.08
CA ASN A 64 -9.63 -27.60 -1.44
C ASN A 64 -9.20 -27.07 -0.05
N TRP A 65 -9.91 -27.52 0.99
CA TRP A 65 -9.66 -27.15 2.40
C TRP A 65 -8.35 -27.67 3.00
N SER A 66 -7.58 -28.50 2.28
CA SER A 66 -6.36 -29.13 2.82
C SER A 66 -5.16 -28.19 2.94
N ALA A 67 -5.18 -27.03 2.26
CA ALA A 67 -4.06 -26.08 2.23
C ALA A 67 -3.99 -25.14 3.45
N ILE A 68 -5.02 -25.12 4.30
CA ILE A 68 -5.02 -24.39 5.57
C ILE A 68 -4.67 -25.41 6.65
N THR A 69 -3.51 -25.25 7.29
CA THR A 69 -3.21 -25.99 8.51
C THR A 69 -4.32 -25.68 9.52
N LYS A 70 -5.16 -26.68 9.81
CA LYS A 70 -6.19 -26.60 10.86
C LYS A 70 -5.48 -26.43 12.20
N SER A 71 -5.19 -25.18 12.55
CA SER A 71 -4.90 -24.77 13.91
C SER A 71 -6.20 -24.91 14.68
N LYS A 72 -6.28 -25.89 15.60
CA LYS A 72 -7.34 -25.91 16.60
C LYS A 72 -7.35 -24.53 17.25
N ARG A 73 -8.46 -23.80 17.16
CA ARG A 73 -8.65 -22.63 18.03
C ARG A 73 -8.57 -23.16 19.46
N GLU A 74 -7.61 -22.70 20.23
CA GLU A 74 -7.63 -22.95 21.66
C GLU A 74 -8.87 -22.25 22.24
N TYR A 75 -9.63 -23.01 23.02
CA TYR A 75 -10.97 -22.68 23.53
C TYR A 75 -11.05 -21.25 24.08
N ASP A 76 -10.02 -20.85 24.81
CA ASP A 76 -9.90 -19.55 25.48
C ASP A 76 -9.98 -18.38 24.51
N HIS A 77 -9.25 -18.42 23.39
CA HIS A 77 -9.26 -17.32 22.42
C HIS A 77 -10.62 -17.19 21.71
N ALA A 78 -11.30 -18.31 21.46
CA ALA A 78 -12.66 -18.30 20.91
C ALA A 78 -13.64 -17.64 21.89
N VAL A 79 -13.55 -17.98 23.17
CA VAL A 79 -14.38 -17.39 24.24
C VAL A 79 -14.12 -15.89 24.38
N LEU A 80 -12.86 -15.47 24.51
CA LEU A 80 -12.49 -14.06 24.67
C LEU A 80 -12.94 -13.21 23.48
N HIS A 81 -12.80 -13.74 22.27
CA HIS A 81 -13.23 -13.05 21.07
C HIS A 81 -14.76 -12.88 21.01
N VAL A 82 -15.54 -13.95 21.29
CA VAL A 82 -17.01 -13.90 21.26
C VAL A 82 -17.56 -12.88 22.26
N CYS A 83 -16.95 -12.80 23.45
CA CYS A 83 -17.36 -11.85 24.48
C CYS A 83 -16.78 -10.43 24.30
N GLN A 84 -16.11 -10.13 23.18
CA GLN A 84 -15.42 -8.86 22.92
C GLN A 84 -14.45 -8.48 24.05
N ALA A 85 -13.83 -9.49 24.67
CA ALA A 85 -12.99 -9.34 25.84
C ALA A 85 -11.49 -9.38 25.52
N THR A 86 -11.09 -9.63 24.27
CA THR A 86 -9.68 -9.69 23.85
C THR A 86 -8.88 -8.41 24.16
N LYS A 87 -9.57 -7.26 24.29
CA LYS A 87 -8.95 -5.95 24.61
C LYS A 87 -9.10 -5.54 26.08
N ARG A 88 -9.73 -6.38 26.91
CA ARG A 88 -9.93 -6.12 28.35
C ARG A 88 -8.64 -6.38 29.13
N ARG A 89 -8.58 -5.92 30.38
CA ARG A 89 -7.42 -6.21 31.24
C ARG A 89 -7.29 -7.72 31.44
N MET A 90 -6.07 -8.22 31.59
CA MET A 90 -5.80 -9.67 31.73
C MET A 90 -6.62 -10.31 32.86
N GLU A 91 -6.81 -9.60 33.98
CA GLU A 91 -7.65 -10.06 35.10
C GLU A 91 -9.12 -10.26 34.69
N GLU A 92 -9.64 -9.40 33.82
CA GLU A 92 -11.01 -9.47 33.31
C GLU A 92 -11.15 -10.59 32.28
N GLN A 93 -10.13 -10.82 31.45
CA GLN A 93 -10.05 -11.95 30.52
C GLN A 93 -10.05 -13.28 31.29
N ILE A 94 -9.18 -13.43 32.29
CA ILE A 94 -9.11 -14.61 33.17
C ILE A 94 -10.43 -14.82 33.89
N ARG A 95 -11.04 -13.75 34.43
CA ARG A 95 -12.34 -13.83 35.10
C ARG A 95 -13.44 -14.31 34.16
N LEU A 96 -13.46 -13.82 32.93
CA LEU A 96 -14.44 -14.23 31.92
C LEU A 96 -14.26 -15.70 31.51
N LEU A 97 -13.02 -16.13 31.25
CA LEU A 97 -12.71 -17.55 30.97
C LEU A 97 -13.14 -18.45 32.12
N THR A 98 -12.84 -18.04 33.36
CA THR A 98 -13.26 -18.77 34.57
C THR A 98 -14.78 -18.88 34.66
N ILE A 99 -15.53 -17.83 34.30
CA ILE A 99 -17.00 -17.86 34.28
C ILE A 99 -17.48 -18.85 33.21
N MET A 100 -16.92 -18.81 32.01
CA MET A 100 -17.33 -19.68 30.90
C MET A 100 -17.05 -21.15 31.19
N ASP A 101 -15.89 -21.46 31.79
CA ASP A 101 -15.56 -22.80 32.29
C ASP A 101 -16.51 -23.23 33.41
N TYR A 102 -16.81 -22.33 34.36
CA TYR A 102 -17.67 -22.63 35.50
C TYR A 102 -19.08 -23.04 35.06
N TYR A 103 -19.63 -22.36 34.05
CA TYR A 103 -20.93 -22.68 33.49
C TYR A 103 -20.88 -23.73 32.37
N SER A 104 -19.69 -24.30 32.08
CA SER A 104 -19.48 -25.25 30.98
C SER A 104 -19.99 -24.72 29.62
N LEU A 105 -19.93 -23.40 29.42
CA LEU A 105 -20.43 -22.75 28.22
C LEU A 105 -19.39 -22.90 27.11
N GLN A 106 -19.79 -23.48 25.97
CA GLN A 106 -18.91 -23.56 24.80
C GLN A 106 -19.41 -22.61 23.70
N PRO A 107 -18.51 -21.86 23.04
CA PRO A 107 -18.89 -21.07 21.88
C PRO A 107 -19.53 -21.97 20.82
N ILE A 108 -20.70 -21.58 20.30
CA ILE A 108 -21.44 -22.36 19.27
C ILE A 108 -20.55 -22.68 18.06
N ALA A 109 -19.59 -21.80 17.74
CA ALA A 109 -18.62 -21.99 16.67
C ALA A 109 -17.61 -23.15 16.87
N MET A 110 -17.58 -23.79 18.06
CA MET A 110 -16.71 -24.94 18.37
C MET A 110 -17.45 -26.28 18.32
N ILE A 111 -18.77 -26.29 18.12
CA ILE A 111 -19.56 -27.50 17.98
C ILE A 111 -19.42 -28.02 16.55
N HIS A 112 -18.32 -28.74 16.26
CA HIS A 112 -18.17 -29.49 15.01
C HIS A 112 -18.69 -30.93 15.19
N GLY A 113 -19.93 -31.18 14.76
CA GLY A 113 -20.26 -32.22 13.77
C GLY A 113 -19.97 -33.71 14.04
N GLU A 114 -20.11 -34.27 15.25
CA GLU A 114 -20.14 -35.74 15.42
C GLU A 114 -21.22 -36.29 16.36
N THR A 115 -22.20 -35.49 16.78
CA THR A 115 -23.37 -36.04 17.47
C THR A 115 -24.66 -35.55 16.86
N ASP A 116 -25.11 -36.29 15.85
CA ASP A 116 -26.53 -36.50 15.61
C ASP A 116 -27.11 -37.22 16.83
N LYS A 117 -27.48 -36.44 17.85
CA LYS A 117 -28.46 -36.83 18.84
C LYS A 117 -29.45 -35.69 18.95
N GLU A 118 -30.49 -35.77 18.12
CA GLU A 118 -31.82 -35.38 18.57
C GLU A 118 -32.05 -36.08 19.91
N ASP A 119 -32.25 -35.33 20.99
CA ASP A 119 -33.13 -35.76 22.08
C ASP A 119 -33.42 -34.63 23.07
N ASN A 120 -34.72 -34.35 23.14
CA ASN A 120 -35.54 -34.08 24.32
C ASN A 120 -35.24 -32.85 25.21
N GLU A 121 -36.24 -31.95 25.18
CA GLU A 121 -36.67 -31.15 26.32
C GLU A 121 -36.76 -32.01 27.59
N SER A 122 -35.70 -32.00 28.39
CA SER A 122 -35.74 -32.47 29.76
C SER A 122 -35.55 -31.26 30.66
N LYS A 123 -36.53 -31.04 31.54
CA LYS A 123 -36.53 -30.02 32.60
C LYS A 123 -35.21 -30.09 33.36
N LEU A 124 -34.36 -29.08 33.17
CA LEU A 124 -33.13 -28.89 33.91
C LEU A 124 -33.47 -28.31 35.29
N GLU A 125 -33.61 -29.17 36.30
CA GLU A 125 -33.58 -28.72 37.70
C GLU A 125 -32.13 -28.41 38.10
N VAL A 126 -31.84 -27.10 38.20
CA VAL A 126 -30.53 -26.60 38.63
C VAL A 126 -30.47 -26.61 40.16
N LEU A 127 -29.80 -27.62 40.73
CA LEU A 127 -29.42 -27.62 42.14
C LEU A 127 -28.07 -26.91 42.32
N ALA A 128 -28.07 -25.82 43.08
CA ALA A 128 -26.87 -25.07 43.41
C ALA A 128 -25.94 -25.89 44.31
N THR A 129 -24.75 -26.22 43.79
CA THR A 129 -23.65 -26.79 44.58
C THR A 129 -22.67 -25.68 45.00
N PRO A 130 -22.21 -25.65 46.26
CA PRO A 130 -21.30 -24.61 46.73
C PRO A 130 -19.89 -24.75 46.11
N PRO A 131 -19.18 -23.64 45.92
CA PRO A 131 -17.97 -23.58 45.11
C PRO A 131 -16.80 -24.34 45.75
N ARG A 132 -16.19 -25.26 45.00
CA ARG A 132 -14.96 -25.94 45.37
C ARG A 132 -13.78 -25.02 45.05
N LYS A 133 -13.16 -24.45 46.09
CA LYS A 133 -11.97 -23.59 46.01
C LYS A 133 -10.81 -24.37 45.37
N ARG A 134 -10.45 -24.09 44.10
CA ARG A 134 -9.21 -24.60 43.50
C ARG A 134 -8.02 -23.84 44.11
N SER A 135 -6.96 -24.55 44.51
CA SER A 135 -5.71 -23.91 44.92
C SER A 135 -5.05 -23.31 43.68
N ARG A 136 -4.84 -22.00 43.72
CA ARG A 136 -4.16 -21.24 42.69
C ARG A 136 -2.68 -21.58 42.77
N ASP A 137 -2.14 -22.18 41.71
CA ASP A 137 -0.71 -22.41 41.57
C ASP A 137 -0.10 -21.14 40.95
N ASP A 138 0.53 -20.31 41.78
CA ASP A 138 1.00 -18.95 41.42
C ASP A 138 2.26 -18.95 40.53
N SER A 139 2.70 -20.12 40.03
CA SER A 139 3.91 -20.26 39.20
C SER A 139 3.67 -20.29 37.68
N GLN A 140 2.43 -20.19 37.20
CA GLN A 140 2.19 -20.11 35.75
C GLN A 140 2.37 -18.68 35.25
N VAL A 141 3.55 -18.42 34.66
CA VAL A 141 3.76 -17.24 33.80
C VAL A 141 2.67 -17.28 32.71
N PRO A 142 1.83 -16.25 32.59
CA PRO A 142 0.76 -16.26 31.60
C PRO A 142 1.37 -16.32 30.20
N THR A 143 1.15 -17.44 29.52
CA THR A 143 1.49 -17.60 28.10
C THR A 143 0.63 -16.61 27.31
N ILE A 144 1.23 -15.55 26.77
CA ILE A 144 0.54 -14.63 25.87
C ILE A 144 0.22 -15.42 24.59
N MET A 145 -1.05 -15.77 24.39
CA MET A 145 -1.50 -16.42 23.16
C MET A 145 -1.36 -15.44 21.98
N GLU A 146 -0.49 -15.78 21.01
CA GLU A 146 -0.40 -15.03 19.76
C GLU A 146 -1.64 -15.25 18.89
N ALA A 147 -2.23 -14.17 18.39
CA ALA A 147 -3.29 -14.27 17.39
C ALA A 147 -2.77 -14.92 16.09
N THR A 148 -3.60 -15.77 15.49
CA THR A 148 -3.29 -16.42 14.19
C THR A 148 -4.07 -15.76 13.06
N LEU A 149 -3.51 -15.76 11.85
CA LEU A 149 -4.21 -15.25 10.66
C LEU A 149 -5.58 -15.90 10.49
N TYR A 150 -5.66 -17.22 10.62
CA TYR A 150 -6.93 -17.94 10.49
C TYR A 150 -7.96 -17.45 11.52
N SER A 151 -7.54 -17.23 12.77
CA SER A 151 -8.45 -16.76 13.81
C SER A 151 -9.02 -15.37 13.51
N ALA A 152 -8.19 -14.45 12.98
CA ALA A 152 -8.59 -13.10 12.60
C ALA A 152 -9.47 -13.08 11.34
N LEU A 153 -9.16 -13.93 10.35
CA LEU A 153 -9.95 -14.01 9.12
C LEU A 153 -11.32 -14.59 9.36
N ILE A 154 -11.45 -15.71 10.08
CA ILE A 154 -12.75 -16.38 10.24
C ILE A 154 -13.71 -15.59 11.13
N SER A 155 -13.20 -14.80 12.08
CA SER A 155 -14.05 -13.90 12.88
C SER A 155 -14.34 -12.56 12.21
N GLY A 156 -13.63 -12.22 11.15
CA GLY A 156 -13.78 -10.97 10.40
C GLY A 156 -15.05 -10.91 9.56
N PRO A 157 -15.54 -9.69 9.24
CA PRO A 157 -16.73 -9.50 8.40
C PRO A 157 -16.53 -9.94 6.93
N PHE A 158 -15.28 -10.09 6.49
CA PHE A 158 -14.91 -10.42 5.11
C PHE A 158 -14.42 -11.87 4.94
N ASN A 159 -14.74 -12.74 5.90
CA ASN A 159 -14.22 -14.11 5.99
C ASN A 159 -14.45 -14.95 4.72
N LYS A 160 -15.64 -14.89 4.11
CA LYS A 160 -16.01 -15.68 2.93
C LYS A 160 -15.07 -15.45 1.75
N ARG A 161 -14.66 -14.20 1.54
CA ARG A 161 -13.81 -13.81 0.41
C ARG A 161 -12.33 -14.08 0.68
N LEU A 162 -11.88 -13.92 1.92
CA LEU A 162 -10.45 -14.03 2.25
C LEU A 162 -10.03 -15.45 2.60
N LEU A 163 -10.93 -16.27 3.16
CA LEU A 163 -10.64 -17.68 3.45
C LEU A 163 -10.51 -18.54 2.18
N SER A 164 -11.00 -18.06 1.03
CA SER A 164 -10.82 -18.73 -0.26
C SER A 164 -9.42 -18.53 -0.86
N GLN A 165 -8.64 -17.61 -0.28
CA GLN A 165 -7.35 -17.21 -0.80
C GLN A 165 -6.22 -17.86 -0.01
N SER A 166 -5.09 -18.11 -0.69
CA SER A 166 -3.92 -18.70 -0.05
C SER A 166 -2.91 -17.61 0.32
N TYR A 167 -2.63 -17.52 1.61
CA TYR A 167 -1.65 -16.62 2.20
C TYR A 167 -0.48 -17.40 2.79
N GLN A 168 0.71 -16.83 2.75
CA GLN A 168 1.88 -17.36 3.43
C GLN A 168 2.64 -16.23 4.12
N GLU A 169 3.14 -16.47 5.32
CA GLU A 169 3.98 -15.50 6.03
C GLU A 169 5.26 -15.23 5.22
N ILE A 170 5.77 -14.00 5.27
CA ILE A 170 7.03 -13.64 4.63
C ILE A 170 8.13 -14.62 5.06
N LYS A 171 8.83 -15.17 4.07
CA LYS A 171 10.02 -16.02 4.23
C LYS A 171 11.28 -15.25 3.85
N GLU A 172 12.42 -15.81 4.20
CA GLU A 172 13.74 -15.25 3.85
C GLU A 172 13.90 -14.97 2.35
N GLU A 173 13.40 -15.87 1.48
CA GLU A 173 13.41 -15.67 0.02
C GLU A 173 12.67 -14.38 -0.40
N MET A 174 11.49 -14.14 0.18
CA MET A 174 10.69 -12.94 -0.12
C MET A 174 11.33 -11.69 0.47
N ALA A 175 11.92 -11.80 1.67
CA ALA A 175 12.65 -10.71 2.28
C ALA A 175 13.89 -10.34 1.44
N GLY A 176 14.61 -11.33 0.90
CA GLY A 176 15.71 -11.13 -0.05
C GLY A 176 15.22 -10.43 -1.32
N PHE A 177 14.13 -10.89 -1.91
CA PHE A 177 13.49 -10.28 -3.08
C PHE A 177 13.12 -8.80 -2.86
N LEU A 178 12.55 -8.48 -1.69
CA LEU A 178 12.21 -7.10 -1.28
C LEU A 178 13.44 -6.22 -0.98
N ASN A 179 14.65 -6.78 -0.96
CA ASN A 179 15.89 -6.07 -0.65
C ASN A 179 16.90 -6.09 -1.80
N GLU A 180 16.51 -6.53 -2.99
CA GLU A 180 17.37 -6.42 -4.18
C GLU A 180 17.69 -4.97 -4.52
N ASP A 181 18.89 -4.72 -5.06
CA ASP A 181 19.34 -3.36 -5.39
C ASP A 181 18.67 -2.86 -6.67
N TRP A 182 17.76 -1.90 -6.52
CA TRP A 182 17.04 -1.26 -7.63
C TRP A 182 17.93 -0.48 -8.61
N SER A 183 19.18 -0.19 -8.26
CA SER A 183 20.13 0.39 -9.21
C SER A 183 20.60 -0.63 -10.26
N LEU A 184 20.60 -1.92 -9.90
CA LEU A 184 20.97 -3.02 -10.79
C LEU A 184 19.74 -3.63 -11.46
N CYS A 185 18.61 -3.67 -10.75
CA CYS A 185 17.36 -4.25 -11.23
C CYS A 185 16.19 -3.25 -11.09
N PRO A 186 16.05 -2.25 -11.99
CA PRO A 186 14.97 -1.25 -11.90
C PRO A 186 13.56 -1.83 -11.91
N GLN A 187 13.34 -2.96 -12.60
CA GLN A 187 12.07 -3.67 -12.63
C GLN A 187 11.57 -4.12 -11.26
N MET A 188 12.49 -4.29 -10.30
CA MET A 188 12.16 -4.71 -8.94
C MET A 188 11.24 -3.72 -8.25
N ARG A 189 11.17 -2.46 -8.69
CA ARG A 189 10.16 -1.51 -8.24
C ARG A 189 8.75 -2.09 -8.41
N TYR A 190 8.36 -2.37 -9.65
CA TYR A 190 7.03 -2.90 -9.95
C TYR A 190 6.83 -4.29 -9.33
N ALA A 191 7.86 -5.14 -9.37
CA ALA A 191 7.78 -6.48 -8.82
C ALA A 191 7.54 -6.47 -7.29
N CYS A 192 8.25 -5.58 -6.55
CA CYS A 192 8.08 -5.42 -5.12
C CYS A 192 6.74 -4.80 -4.73
N SER A 193 6.23 -3.80 -5.45
CA SER A 193 4.88 -3.29 -5.17
C SER A 193 3.84 -4.36 -5.43
N ARG A 194 3.98 -5.12 -6.53
CA ARG A 194 3.11 -6.25 -6.87
C ARG A 194 3.10 -7.33 -5.80
N LEU A 195 4.24 -7.58 -5.14
CA LEU A 195 4.34 -8.54 -4.05
C LEU A 195 3.55 -8.12 -2.81
N LEU A 196 3.56 -6.82 -2.49
CA LEU A 196 3.05 -6.28 -1.23
C LEU A 196 1.57 -5.90 -1.28
N VAL A 197 1.01 -5.66 -2.46
CA VAL A 197 -0.44 -5.47 -2.60
C VAL A 197 -1.20 -6.76 -2.35
N GLY A 198 -2.35 -6.64 -1.69
CA GLY A 198 -3.11 -7.76 -1.18
C GLY A 198 -2.46 -8.45 0.02
N SER A 199 -1.36 -7.94 0.57
CA SER A 199 -0.78 -8.50 1.80
C SER A 199 -1.66 -8.22 3.02
N ILE A 200 -1.56 -9.08 4.03
CA ILE A 200 -2.25 -8.92 5.31
C ILE A 200 -1.20 -8.67 6.41
N LEU A 201 -1.35 -7.56 7.13
CA LEU A 201 -0.60 -7.28 8.34
C LEU A 201 -1.43 -7.70 9.54
N LEU A 202 -0.86 -8.53 10.42
CA LEU A 202 -1.50 -9.03 11.63
C LEU A 202 -0.67 -8.63 12.84
N ASP A 203 -1.20 -7.75 13.69
CA ASP A 203 -0.66 -7.53 15.02
C ASP A 203 -1.03 -8.74 15.90
N THR A 204 -0.05 -9.59 16.21
CA THR A 204 -0.29 -10.83 16.95
C THR A 204 -0.65 -10.60 18.40
N THR A 205 -0.34 -9.42 18.94
CA THR A 205 -0.64 -9.07 20.34
C THR A 205 -2.10 -8.63 20.48
N SER A 206 -2.60 -7.83 19.54
CA SER A 206 -3.97 -7.31 19.61
C SER A 206 -4.99 -8.09 18.77
N GLY A 207 -4.53 -8.98 17.89
CA GLY A 207 -5.36 -9.70 16.92
C GLY A 207 -5.91 -8.82 15.79
N ARG A 208 -5.46 -7.56 15.69
CA ARG A 208 -5.89 -6.67 14.62
C ARG A 208 -5.26 -7.09 13.31
N ALA A 209 -6.06 -7.12 12.26
CA ALA A 209 -5.62 -7.50 10.92
C ALA A 209 -6.00 -6.42 9.91
N LEU A 210 -5.10 -6.13 8.98
CA LEU A 210 -5.25 -5.12 7.94
C LEU A 210 -4.89 -5.71 6.58
N LEU A 211 -5.79 -5.62 5.61
CA LEU A 211 -5.52 -5.88 4.20
C LEU A 211 -4.95 -4.62 3.55
N VAL A 212 -3.85 -4.78 2.81
CA VAL A 212 -3.23 -3.72 2.03
C VAL A 212 -3.80 -3.75 0.61
N ASN A 213 -4.65 -2.79 0.26
CA ASN A 213 -5.30 -2.74 -1.06
C ASN A 213 -4.44 -2.01 -2.08
N CYS A 214 -3.84 -0.88 -1.71
CA CYS A 214 -2.98 -0.09 -2.59
C CYS A 214 -1.73 0.35 -1.85
N VAL A 215 -0.60 0.40 -2.56
CA VAL A 215 0.68 0.86 -2.02
C VAL A 215 1.41 1.74 -3.01
N GLU A 216 2.13 2.74 -2.52
CA GLU A 216 3.14 3.48 -3.27
C GLU A 216 4.52 3.14 -2.74
N ILE A 217 5.52 2.99 -3.60
CA ILE A 217 6.88 2.65 -3.18
C ILE A 217 7.87 3.75 -3.54
N TYR A 218 8.83 3.96 -2.66
CA TYR A 218 9.80 5.05 -2.74
C TYR A 218 11.21 4.51 -2.49
N GLY A 219 12.12 4.72 -3.44
CA GLY A 219 13.51 4.29 -3.29
C GLY A 219 14.22 5.07 -2.19
N ARG A 220 15.15 4.45 -1.44
CA ARG A 220 15.84 5.14 -0.33
C ARG A 220 16.99 6.06 -0.74
N ARG A 221 17.56 5.87 -1.94
CA ARG A 221 18.75 6.63 -2.38
C ARG A 221 18.36 7.79 -3.30
N ARG A 222 19.09 8.92 -3.17
CA ARG A 222 18.85 10.14 -3.99
C ARG A 222 18.97 9.88 -5.48
N THR A 223 19.86 8.98 -5.85
CA THR A 223 20.13 8.60 -7.24
C THR A 223 19.03 7.74 -7.84
N LEU A 224 18.20 7.11 -6.98
CA LEU A 224 17.11 6.23 -7.39
C LEU A 224 15.76 6.93 -7.33
N ASP A 225 15.57 7.79 -6.33
CA ASP A 225 14.29 8.44 -6.05
C ASP A 225 14.46 9.85 -5.46
N SER A 226 13.73 10.81 -6.03
CA SER A 226 13.63 12.18 -5.53
C SER A 226 12.85 12.27 -4.21
N HIS A 227 11.89 11.37 -4.00
CA HIS A 227 10.97 11.30 -2.86
C HIS A 227 11.46 10.40 -1.73
N ARG A 228 12.72 9.96 -1.79
CA ARG A 228 13.33 9.13 -0.75
C ARG A 228 13.15 9.68 0.66
N GLU A 229 13.31 8.79 1.62
CA GLU A 229 13.49 9.13 3.03
C GLU A 229 14.62 10.17 3.22
N ASN A 230 14.28 11.29 3.88
CA ASN A 230 15.20 12.38 4.09
C ASN A 230 15.89 12.28 5.46
N SER A 231 17.16 11.87 5.48
CA SER A 231 17.95 11.73 6.71
C SER A 231 18.39 13.05 7.35
N LYS A 232 17.79 14.20 6.98
CA LYS A 232 18.15 15.50 7.55
C LYS A 232 17.79 15.53 9.05
N VAL A 233 18.81 15.64 9.88
CA VAL A 233 18.70 15.95 11.32
C VAL A 233 18.07 17.35 11.45
N LYS A 234 16.85 17.44 11.94
CA LYS A 234 16.22 18.72 12.30
C LYS A 234 16.49 18.99 13.77
N MET A 235 17.09 20.13 14.10
CA MET A 235 17.25 20.62 15.48
C MET A 235 17.92 19.63 16.45
N GLY A 236 18.98 18.94 16.02
CA GLY A 236 19.72 18.00 16.87
C GLY A 236 19.00 16.69 17.21
N MET A 237 17.76 16.51 16.76
CA MET A 237 17.04 15.25 16.89
C MET A 237 17.42 14.32 15.73
N PRO A 238 17.84 13.07 16.00
CA PRO A 238 18.06 12.07 14.96
C PRO A 238 16.81 11.97 14.09
N SER A 239 16.98 11.96 12.77
CA SER A 239 15.89 11.63 11.85
C SER A 239 15.37 10.24 12.21
N THR A 240 14.06 10.08 12.34
CA THR A 240 13.42 8.78 12.57
C THR A 240 13.68 7.91 11.36
N SER A 241 14.74 7.10 11.42
CA SER A 241 15.08 6.22 10.31
C SER A 241 14.05 5.10 10.22
N LEU A 242 13.57 4.84 9.01
CA LEU A 242 12.68 3.73 8.70
C LEU A 242 13.42 2.44 8.40
N LEU A 243 14.75 2.48 8.49
CA LEU A 243 15.57 1.29 8.31
C LEU A 243 15.12 0.21 9.30
N PRO A 244 14.87 -1.01 8.82
CA PRO A 244 14.54 -2.13 9.68
C PRO A 244 15.62 -2.28 10.77
N PRO A 245 15.22 -2.37 12.05
CA PRO A 245 16.19 -2.58 13.12
C PRO A 245 16.81 -3.97 13.00
N SER A 246 17.98 -4.19 13.61
CA SER A 246 18.71 -5.47 13.48
C SER A 246 17.96 -6.67 14.07
N ASN A 247 17.01 -6.42 14.97
CA ASN A 247 16.13 -7.39 15.59
C ASN A 247 14.77 -7.53 14.87
N SER A 248 14.61 -6.97 13.65
CA SER A 248 13.35 -7.06 12.90
C SER A 248 12.94 -8.52 12.69
N ARG A 249 11.63 -8.80 12.81
CA ARG A 249 11.07 -10.16 12.63
C ARG A 249 11.45 -10.77 11.29
N TYR A 250 11.41 -9.97 10.23
CA TYR A 250 11.83 -10.38 8.89
C TYR A 250 13.18 -9.72 8.57
N PRO A 251 14.14 -10.44 7.96
CA PRO A 251 15.43 -9.86 7.61
C PRO A 251 15.26 -8.62 6.73
N ALA A 252 15.64 -7.45 7.23
CA ALA A 252 15.59 -6.20 6.47
C ALA A 252 14.19 -5.85 5.91
N VAL A 253 13.11 -6.26 6.57
CA VAL A 253 11.74 -5.84 6.26
C VAL A 253 11.00 -5.59 7.58
N TRP A 254 10.38 -4.42 7.74
CA TRP A 254 9.59 -4.15 8.94
C TRP A 254 8.41 -3.19 8.68
N PRO A 255 7.23 -3.45 9.25
CA PRO A 255 6.10 -2.53 9.19
C PRO A 255 6.13 -1.54 10.36
N VAL A 256 5.79 -0.27 10.11
CA VAL A 256 5.80 0.81 11.12
C VAL A 256 4.78 1.88 10.78
N SER A 257 4.24 2.54 11.82
CA SER A 257 3.46 3.77 11.64
C SER A 257 4.28 5.00 11.96
N ILE A 258 4.32 5.96 11.04
CA ILE A 258 4.92 7.28 11.25
C ILE A 258 3.81 8.30 11.41
N ARG A 259 3.93 9.18 12.39
CA ARG A 259 3.09 10.38 12.48
C ARG A 259 3.82 11.58 11.90
N ASP A 260 3.19 12.26 10.96
CA ASP A 260 3.64 13.55 10.45
C ASP A 260 2.51 14.58 10.40
N THR A 261 2.71 15.68 9.66
CA THR A 261 1.73 16.75 9.50
C THR A 261 0.46 16.31 8.79
N ASP A 262 0.52 15.24 7.99
CA ASP A 262 -0.58 14.79 7.15
C ASP A 262 -1.37 13.65 7.81
N GLY A 263 -0.84 13.06 8.87
CA GLY A 263 -1.53 12.05 9.67
C GLY A 263 -0.64 10.90 10.12
N ASN A 264 -1.26 9.75 10.38
CA ASN A 264 -0.56 8.53 10.74
C ASN A 264 -0.38 7.67 9.48
N LYS A 265 0.84 7.52 8.98
CA LYS A 265 1.15 6.80 7.75
C LYS A 265 1.67 5.41 8.07
N LEU A 266 1.04 4.36 7.54
CA LEU A 266 1.57 3.00 7.65
C LEU A 266 2.58 2.75 6.52
N ILE A 267 3.78 2.35 6.92
CA ILE A 267 4.90 2.12 6.02
C ILE A 267 5.49 0.73 6.23
N ILE A 268 5.87 0.05 5.15
CA ILE A 268 6.72 -1.15 5.19
C ILE A 268 8.11 -0.73 4.72
N GLY A 269 9.06 -0.63 5.64
CA GLY A 269 10.43 -0.25 5.35
C GLY A 269 11.27 -1.48 4.98
N THR A 270 12.09 -1.36 3.94
CA THR A 270 13.14 -2.34 3.58
C THR A 270 14.52 -1.68 3.64
N LYS A 271 15.63 -2.33 3.28
CA LYS A 271 16.92 -1.62 3.12
C LYS A 271 17.02 -0.84 1.81
N THR A 272 16.20 -1.16 0.82
CA THR A 272 16.30 -0.58 -0.53
C THR A 272 15.25 0.50 -0.79
N PHE A 273 14.05 0.35 -0.21
CA PHE A 273 12.93 1.24 -0.42
C PHE A 273 12.02 1.30 0.82
N ASP A 274 11.03 2.18 0.74
CA ASP A 274 9.92 2.28 1.68
C ASP A 274 8.61 2.13 0.92
N VAL A 275 7.61 1.52 1.54
CA VAL A 275 6.27 1.32 0.96
C VAL A 275 5.25 2.04 1.80
N LEU A 276 4.61 3.04 1.23
CA LEU A 276 3.47 3.73 1.82
C LEU A 276 2.18 2.99 1.48
N VAL A 277 1.41 2.61 2.49
CA VAL A 277 0.07 2.07 2.28
C VAL A 277 -0.90 3.21 2.00
N THR A 278 -1.53 3.22 0.83
CA THR A 278 -2.44 4.29 0.36
C THR A 278 -3.90 3.85 0.24
N SER A 279 -4.17 2.56 0.40
CA SER A 279 -5.53 2.04 0.61
C SER A 279 -5.46 0.79 1.46
N SER A 280 -6.29 0.70 2.48
CA SER A 280 -6.31 -0.44 3.39
C SER A 280 -7.69 -0.73 3.97
N LEU A 281 -7.92 -1.99 4.36
CA LEU A 281 -9.19 -2.45 4.92
C LEU A 281 -8.94 -3.27 6.17
N ARG A 282 -9.57 -2.91 7.29
CA ARG A 282 -9.50 -3.69 8.53
C ARG A 282 -10.30 -4.98 8.40
N LEU A 283 -9.67 -6.09 8.78
CA LEU A 283 -10.22 -7.43 8.61
C LEU A 283 -10.84 -7.97 9.89
N ASP A 284 -10.46 -7.47 11.05
CA ASP A 284 -10.97 -7.91 12.35
C ASP A 284 -12.24 -7.15 12.79
N CYS A 285 -12.63 -6.09 12.09
CA CYS A 285 -13.86 -5.35 12.37
C CYS A 285 -14.45 -4.70 11.11
N SER A 286 -15.76 -4.43 11.12
CA SER A 286 -16.47 -3.78 10.01
C SER A 286 -16.29 -2.26 10.06
N MET A 287 -15.14 -1.78 9.60
CA MET A 287 -14.88 -0.35 9.39
C MET A 287 -14.74 -0.07 7.90
N ASP A 288 -14.99 1.19 7.53
CA ASP A 288 -14.76 1.63 6.16
C ASP A 288 -13.26 1.56 5.82
N PRO A 289 -12.91 1.23 4.57
CA PRO A 289 -11.52 1.29 4.12
C PRO A 289 -10.93 2.68 4.33
N GLU A 290 -9.67 2.74 4.73
CA GLU A 290 -8.91 3.99 4.77
C GLU A 290 -8.27 4.20 3.38
N ILE A 291 -8.68 5.28 2.69
CA ILE A 291 -8.20 5.66 1.36
C ILE A 291 -7.36 6.93 1.46
N GLY A 292 -6.16 6.90 0.89
CA GLY A 292 -5.13 7.91 1.05
C GLY A 292 -4.01 7.46 2.00
N PRO A 293 -3.02 8.33 2.28
CA PRO A 293 -1.81 7.96 3.02
C PRO A 293 -2.05 7.74 4.53
N ASN A 294 -3.22 8.11 5.05
CA ASN A 294 -3.53 8.02 6.47
C ASN A 294 -4.10 6.63 6.83
N THR A 295 -3.48 5.96 7.78
CA THR A 295 -3.86 4.66 8.34
C THR A 295 -4.01 4.80 9.86
N SER A 296 -5.05 5.52 10.29
CA SER A 296 -5.31 5.83 11.70
C SER A 296 -5.83 4.62 12.47
N ASN A 297 -6.47 3.67 11.78
CA ASN A 297 -7.10 2.53 12.41
C ASN A 297 -6.14 1.36 12.66
N PHE A 298 -4.92 1.39 12.13
CA PHE A 298 -3.91 0.36 12.34
C PHE A 298 -2.55 1.01 12.66
N ASN A 299 -2.25 1.13 13.95
CA ASN A 299 -1.14 1.95 14.43
C ASN A 299 -0.03 1.11 15.08
N LEU A 300 1.13 1.10 14.42
CA LEU A 300 2.40 0.47 14.81
C LEU A 300 3.41 1.54 15.25
N ASP A 301 3.04 2.37 16.23
CA ASP A 301 3.83 3.48 16.78
C ASP A 301 4.91 3.08 17.78
N THR A 302 5.03 1.79 18.09
CA THR A 302 6.03 1.26 19.01
C THR A 302 6.76 0.09 18.40
N GLU A 303 8.05 -0.04 18.69
CA GLU A 303 8.88 -1.15 18.21
C GLU A 303 8.26 -2.51 18.57
N ALA A 304 7.70 -2.66 19.77
CA ALA A 304 7.04 -3.89 20.21
C ALA A 304 5.86 -4.28 19.30
N LYS A 305 5.02 -3.33 18.87
CA LYS A 305 3.91 -3.62 17.94
C LYS A 305 4.42 -4.02 16.57
N SER A 306 5.43 -3.34 16.06
CA SER A 306 6.04 -3.69 14.77
C SER A 306 6.70 -5.07 14.80
N LEU A 307 7.44 -5.41 15.86
CA LEU A 307 8.01 -6.75 16.08
C LEU A 307 6.91 -7.81 16.27
N GLY A 308 5.80 -7.44 16.90
CA GLY A 308 4.59 -8.24 17.05
C GLY A 308 3.75 -8.34 15.77
N THR A 309 4.11 -7.67 14.68
CA THR A 309 3.32 -7.70 13.45
C THR A 309 3.87 -8.74 12.48
N LYS A 310 3.01 -9.67 12.06
CA LYS A 310 3.29 -10.63 10.99
C LYS A 310 2.78 -10.08 9.65
N ILE A 311 3.53 -10.32 8.57
CA ILE A 311 3.14 -9.95 7.20
C ILE A 311 2.87 -11.24 6.42
N TYR A 312 1.67 -11.34 5.86
CA TYR A 312 1.23 -12.47 5.05
C TYR A 312 1.05 -12.04 3.60
N ILE A 313 1.72 -12.73 2.70
CA ILE A 313 1.72 -12.49 1.26
C ILE A 313 0.73 -13.43 0.58
N LYS A 314 -0.12 -12.89 -0.31
CA LYS A 314 -1.00 -13.67 -1.18
C LYS A 314 -0.13 -14.48 -2.16
N LYS A 315 -0.35 -15.79 -2.26
CA LYS A 315 0.50 -16.64 -3.13
C LYS A 315 0.47 -16.22 -4.60
N THR A 316 -0.67 -15.75 -5.11
CA THR A 316 -0.80 -15.26 -6.49
C THR A 316 0.03 -13.99 -6.71
N ALA A 317 0.05 -13.07 -5.74
CA ALA A 317 0.89 -11.87 -5.77
C ALA A 317 2.38 -12.22 -5.82
N TRP A 318 2.82 -13.24 -5.06
CA TRP A 318 4.20 -13.71 -5.12
C TRP A 318 4.60 -14.25 -6.50
N ILE A 319 3.74 -15.09 -7.10
CA ILE A 319 3.97 -15.65 -8.44
C ILE A 319 4.03 -14.52 -9.48
N ALA A 320 3.10 -13.57 -9.42
CA ALA A 320 3.06 -12.42 -10.31
C ALA A 320 4.30 -11.55 -10.18
N ALA A 321 4.74 -11.26 -8.94
CA ALA A 321 5.95 -10.49 -8.67
C ALA A 321 7.20 -11.14 -9.27
N LYS A 322 7.40 -12.45 -9.10
CA LYS A 322 8.53 -13.16 -9.73
C LYS A 322 8.50 -13.04 -11.25
N SER A 323 7.34 -13.30 -11.86
CA SER A 323 7.17 -13.18 -13.30
C SER A 323 7.52 -11.78 -13.81
N SER A 324 7.13 -10.73 -13.07
CA SER A 324 7.49 -9.35 -13.40
C SER A 324 8.99 -9.06 -13.23
N ALA A 325 9.64 -9.63 -12.22
CA ALA A 325 11.08 -9.46 -12.00
C ALA A 325 11.92 -10.07 -13.13
N ASP A 326 11.44 -11.16 -13.74
CA ASP A 326 12.10 -11.86 -14.84
C ASP A 326 11.93 -11.15 -16.21
N GLN A 327 11.07 -10.14 -16.31
CA GLN A 327 10.78 -9.45 -17.57
C GLN A 327 11.57 -8.12 -17.69
N PRO A 328 12.69 -8.07 -18.43
CA PRO A 328 13.52 -6.88 -18.55
C PRO A 328 12.83 -5.72 -19.28
N VAL A 329 11.72 -5.94 -19.99
CA VAL A 329 10.96 -4.88 -20.68
C VAL A 329 10.29 -3.91 -19.69
N THR A 330 10.05 -4.35 -18.45
CA THR A 330 9.58 -3.48 -17.36
C THR A 330 10.63 -2.49 -16.86
N ASN A 331 11.88 -2.57 -17.34
CA ASN A 331 12.95 -1.58 -17.08
C ASN A 331 12.78 -0.25 -17.82
N ARG A 332 11.75 -0.09 -18.66
CA ARG A 332 11.51 1.18 -19.38
C ARG A 332 11.01 2.33 -18.49
N LEU A 333 10.89 2.11 -17.18
CA LEU A 333 10.68 3.16 -16.19
C LEU A 333 11.91 4.10 -16.16
N THR A 334 11.87 5.14 -16.98
CA THR A 334 12.72 6.32 -16.92
C THR A 334 12.68 6.95 -15.52
N ARG A 335 13.71 7.74 -15.17
CA ARG A 335 13.76 8.50 -13.90
C ARG A 335 12.54 9.41 -13.69
N HIS A 336 11.78 9.71 -14.74
CA HIS A 336 10.62 10.59 -14.71
C HIS A 336 9.29 9.82 -14.58
N ASP A 337 9.27 8.50 -14.80
CA ASP A 337 8.06 7.67 -14.62
C ASP A 337 7.53 7.69 -13.18
N VAL A 338 8.38 8.13 -12.23
CA VAL A 338 8.06 8.39 -10.83
C VAL A 338 7.00 9.49 -10.65
N PHE A 339 6.86 10.43 -11.61
CA PHE A 339 5.99 11.60 -11.44
C PHE A 339 4.52 11.39 -11.81
N PHE A 340 4.15 10.31 -12.51
CA PHE A 340 2.83 10.23 -13.14
C PHE A 340 2.14 8.89 -13.07
N PHE A 341 2.92 7.82 -13.19
CA PHE A 341 2.50 6.52 -12.70
C PHE A 341 3.19 6.37 -11.37
N PRO A 342 2.55 6.76 -10.24
CA PRO A 342 3.01 6.23 -8.98
C PRO A 342 3.15 4.72 -9.22
N ILE A 343 4.17 4.13 -8.62
CA ILE A 343 4.25 2.67 -8.49
C ILE A 343 3.17 2.23 -7.46
N ALA A 344 2.00 2.86 -7.56
CA ALA A 344 0.70 2.52 -7.04
C ALA A 344 0.35 1.19 -7.67
N ALA A 345 0.67 0.13 -6.96
CA ALA A 345 0.07 -1.15 -7.25
C ALA A 345 -1.25 -1.23 -6.48
N SER A 346 -2.22 -1.89 -7.10
CA SER A 346 -3.46 -2.28 -6.45
C SER A 346 -3.54 -3.80 -6.34
N ASN A 347 -4.22 -4.28 -5.31
CA ASN A 347 -4.60 -5.67 -5.18
C ASN A 347 -5.51 -6.08 -6.35
N GLU A 348 -5.50 -7.37 -6.74
CA GLU A 348 -6.24 -7.90 -7.90
C GLU A 348 -7.74 -7.56 -7.84
N GLU A 349 -8.32 -7.66 -6.64
CA GLU A 349 -9.72 -7.35 -6.42
C GLU A 349 -10.05 -5.86 -6.47
N THR A 350 -9.05 -4.97 -6.38
CA THR A 350 -9.21 -3.51 -6.33
C THR A 350 -8.33 -2.82 -7.38
N ASP A 351 -8.04 -3.50 -8.48
CA ASP A 351 -7.28 -2.95 -9.61
C ASP A 351 -8.23 -2.46 -10.72
N ASP A 352 -9.24 -1.69 -10.32
CA ASP A 352 -10.17 -1.02 -11.22
C ASP A 352 -10.16 0.51 -10.98
N LEU A 353 -10.79 1.26 -11.89
CA LEU A 353 -10.85 2.73 -11.79
C LEU A 353 -11.65 3.21 -10.57
N MET A 354 -12.63 2.43 -10.11
CA MET A 354 -13.55 2.82 -9.03
C MET A 354 -12.95 2.60 -7.63
N THR A 355 -11.87 1.84 -7.54
CA THR A 355 -11.22 1.41 -6.30
C THR A 355 -9.82 1.97 -6.12
N LYS A 356 -9.28 2.65 -7.14
CA LYS A 356 -8.01 3.37 -7.06
C LYS A 356 -8.17 4.69 -6.31
N PRO A 357 -7.29 5.00 -5.34
CA PRO A 357 -7.27 6.30 -4.71
C PRO A 357 -7.06 7.42 -5.74
N TYR A 358 -7.88 8.46 -5.66
CA TYR A 358 -7.65 9.71 -6.38
C TYR A 358 -6.46 10.46 -5.77
N THR A 359 -5.67 11.07 -6.65
CA THR A 359 -4.51 11.91 -6.33
C THR A 359 -4.67 13.27 -6.98
N ILE A 360 -3.72 14.19 -6.78
CA ILE A 360 -3.69 15.48 -7.50
C ILE A 360 -3.62 15.30 -9.02
N PHE A 361 -3.12 14.15 -9.52
CA PHE A 361 -2.96 13.84 -10.93
C PHE A 361 -4.15 13.09 -11.54
N THR A 362 -5.01 12.46 -10.73
CA THR A 362 -6.12 11.63 -11.23
C THR A 362 -7.49 12.16 -10.86
N LEU A 363 -7.56 13.18 -9.99
CA LEU A 363 -8.84 13.76 -9.57
C LEU A 363 -9.61 14.41 -10.73
N ALA A 364 -8.93 14.84 -11.80
CA ALA A 364 -9.60 15.36 -12.99
C ALA A 364 -10.59 14.35 -13.59
N ASP A 365 -10.32 13.06 -13.46
CA ASP A 365 -11.11 11.96 -14.00
C ASP A 365 -12.25 11.52 -13.05
N PHE A 366 -12.46 12.23 -11.93
CA PHE A 366 -13.54 11.92 -11.01
C PHE A 366 -14.91 12.35 -11.57
N ASP A 367 -15.77 11.39 -11.91
CA ASP A 367 -17.01 11.58 -12.67
C ASP A 367 -18.12 12.37 -11.95
N ASN A 368 -18.05 12.57 -10.63
CA ASN A 368 -19.14 13.17 -9.85
C ASN A 368 -19.20 14.71 -9.90
N SER A 369 -18.75 15.35 -10.97
CA SER A 369 -18.81 16.81 -11.12
C SER A 369 -18.92 17.33 -12.53
N HIS A 370 -19.36 18.59 -12.63
CA HIS A 370 -19.26 19.40 -13.84
C HIS A 370 -17.81 19.50 -14.35
N GLU A 371 -17.66 19.57 -15.67
CA GLU A 371 -16.36 19.65 -16.35
C GLU A 371 -15.51 20.86 -15.94
N ASP A 372 -16.16 21.95 -15.52
CA ASP A 372 -15.51 23.19 -15.09
C ASP A 372 -15.42 23.31 -13.55
N ALA A 373 -15.54 22.19 -12.83
CA ALA A 373 -15.26 22.18 -11.40
C ALA A 373 -13.81 22.62 -11.15
N LEU A 374 -13.61 23.54 -10.21
CA LEU A 374 -12.29 24.14 -9.93
C LEU A 374 -11.21 23.10 -9.60
N TYR A 375 -11.57 22.03 -8.89
CA TYR A 375 -10.62 20.97 -8.55
C TYR A 375 -10.23 20.14 -9.79
N ARG A 376 -11.13 20.00 -10.77
CA ARG A 376 -10.86 19.29 -12.03
C ARG A 376 -9.89 20.09 -12.87
N ILE A 377 -10.11 21.40 -13.02
CA ILE A 377 -9.17 22.32 -13.70
C ILE A 377 -7.80 22.29 -13.03
N ALA A 378 -7.76 22.41 -11.70
CA ALA A 378 -6.51 22.34 -10.94
C ALA A 378 -5.79 20.99 -11.10
N SER A 379 -6.52 19.86 -11.09
CA SER A 379 -5.94 18.54 -11.32
C SER A 379 -5.47 18.35 -12.77
N GLN A 380 -6.19 18.92 -13.75
CA GLN A 380 -5.77 18.95 -15.16
C GLN A 380 -4.46 19.72 -15.34
N LEU A 381 -4.21 20.78 -14.58
CA LEU A 381 -2.90 21.46 -14.58
C LEU A 381 -1.78 20.51 -14.14
N PHE A 382 -1.99 19.71 -13.09
CA PHE A 382 -1.01 18.71 -12.65
C PHE A 382 -0.83 17.60 -13.69
N GLN A 383 -1.92 17.16 -14.33
CA GLN A 383 -1.87 16.21 -15.45
C GLN A 383 -1.01 16.73 -16.61
N LEU A 384 -1.28 17.97 -17.02
CA LEU A 384 -0.55 18.67 -18.07
C LEU A 384 0.93 18.79 -17.73
N ILE A 385 1.26 19.27 -16.53
CA ILE A 385 2.66 19.45 -16.12
C ILE A 385 3.41 18.14 -16.14
N ALA A 386 2.82 17.07 -15.61
CA ALA A 386 3.53 15.82 -15.53
C ALA A 386 3.62 15.11 -16.88
N THR A 387 2.62 15.20 -17.78
CA THR A 387 2.79 14.77 -19.18
C THR A 387 3.86 15.59 -19.92
N SER A 388 3.90 16.91 -19.72
CA SER A 388 4.95 17.79 -20.24
C SER A 388 6.35 17.42 -19.74
N ILE A 389 6.51 16.93 -18.50
CA ILE A 389 7.81 16.46 -17.97
C ILE A 389 8.35 15.25 -18.76
N PHE A 390 7.49 14.38 -19.28
CA PHE A 390 7.94 13.23 -20.09
C PHE A 390 8.36 13.59 -21.48
N ASN A 391 7.68 14.55 -22.09
CA ASN A 391 7.91 14.93 -23.46
C ASN A 391 9.13 15.86 -23.55
N ASP A 392 8.94 17.13 -23.23
CA ASP A 392 9.95 18.19 -23.48
C ASP A 392 10.38 18.94 -22.22
N ARG A 393 9.83 18.59 -21.06
CA ARG A 393 10.03 19.29 -19.76
C ARG A 393 9.64 20.77 -19.77
N ARG A 394 8.80 21.13 -20.73
CA ARG A 394 8.31 22.48 -20.95
C ARG A 394 6.80 22.54 -20.85
N LEU A 395 6.32 23.58 -20.20
CA LEU A 395 4.90 23.86 -20.06
C LEU A 395 4.50 24.86 -21.13
N ALA A 396 3.49 24.53 -21.94
CA ALA A 396 3.00 25.39 -23.01
C ALA A 396 2.01 26.43 -22.48
N LYS A 397 2.16 27.69 -22.91
CA LYS A 397 1.32 28.84 -22.51
C LYS A 397 -0.14 28.62 -22.85
N ASP A 398 -0.41 28.14 -24.07
CA ASP A 398 -1.77 27.99 -24.61
C ASP A 398 -2.60 27.00 -23.76
N SER A 399 -1.97 25.91 -23.30
CA SER A 399 -2.62 24.93 -22.44
C SER A 399 -2.95 25.50 -21.05
N VAL A 400 -2.10 26.36 -20.49
CA VAL A 400 -2.39 27.04 -19.22
C VAL A 400 -3.48 28.10 -19.40
N LEU A 401 -3.45 28.83 -20.51
CA LEU A 401 -4.47 29.82 -20.86
C LEU A 401 -5.87 29.20 -21.02
N ASP A 402 -5.97 28.00 -21.59
CA ASP A 402 -7.23 27.24 -21.65
C ASP A 402 -7.79 26.95 -20.25
N LEU A 403 -6.94 26.41 -19.36
CA LEU A 403 -7.33 26.12 -17.98
C LEU A 403 -7.71 27.40 -17.21
N PHE A 404 -6.97 28.49 -17.45
CA PHE A 404 -7.26 29.81 -16.88
C PHE A 404 -8.62 30.35 -17.34
N ALA A 405 -8.93 30.27 -18.64
CA ALA A 405 -10.19 30.76 -19.21
C ALA A 405 -11.42 30.02 -18.67
N ARG A 406 -11.27 28.73 -18.32
CA ARG A 406 -12.32 27.90 -17.72
C ARG A 406 -12.46 28.09 -16.21
N ALA A 407 -11.42 28.59 -15.53
CA ALA A 407 -11.45 28.79 -14.09
C ALA A 407 -12.39 29.94 -13.71
N LYS A 408 -13.23 29.72 -12.68
CA LYS A 408 -14.13 30.77 -12.20
C LYS A 408 -13.35 31.95 -11.61
N GLN A 409 -13.60 33.15 -12.14
CA GLN A 409 -12.97 34.39 -11.71
C GLN A 409 -13.17 34.65 -10.21
N GLY A 410 -12.13 35.19 -9.56
CA GLY A 410 -12.13 35.53 -8.13
C GLY A 410 -11.83 34.37 -7.18
N THR A 411 -11.63 33.16 -7.70
CA THR A 411 -11.24 31.98 -6.90
C THR A 411 -9.73 31.91 -6.69
N ASP A 412 -9.29 31.16 -5.66
CA ASP A 412 -7.85 30.96 -5.41
C ASP A 412 -7.16 30.26 -6.59
N ILE A 413 -7.80 29.24 -7.15
CA ILE A 413 -7.29 28.51 -8.31
C ILE A 413 -7.11 29.45 -9.52
N HIS A 414 -8.10 30.31 -9.79
CA HIS A 414 -7.99 31.30 -10.88
C HIS A 414 -6.81 32.25 -10.65
N ARG A 415 -6.61 32.75 -9.42
CA ARG A 415 -5.51 33.66 -9.09
C ARG A 415 -4.14 33.00 -9.27
N HIS A 416 -4.00 31.74 -8.87
CA HIS A 416 -2.74 31.00 -9.08
C HIS A 416 -2.50 30.66 -10.55
N LEU A 417 -3.55 30.34 -11.31
CA LEU A 417 -3.45 30.19 -12.77
C LEU A 417 -3.05 31.51 -13.44
N GLU A 418 -3.62 32.64 -13.02
CA GLU A 418 -3.22 33.97 -13.49
C GLU A 418 -1.73 34.23 -13.23
N SER A 419 -1.27 33.98 -11.99
CA SER A 419 0.15 34.06 -11.63
C SER A 419 1.02 33.20 -12.55
N ILE A 420 0.64 31.95 -12.80
CA ILE A 420 1.38 31.06 -13.71
C ILE A 420 1.38 31.61 -15.14
N VAL A 421 0.27 32.15 -15.64
CA VAL A 421 0.20 32.80 -16.96
C VAL A 421 1.16 33.98 -17.05
N THR A 422 1.32 34.77 -15.98
CA THR A 422 2.29 35.89 -15.96
C THR A 422 3.76 35.45 -15.99
N LEU A 423 4.06 34.17 -15.71
CA LEU A 423 5.43 33.64 -15.87
C LEU A 423 5.83 33.51 -17.34
N PHE A 424 4.87 33.52 -18.25
CA PHE A 424 5.12 33.54 -19.69
C PHE A 424 5.20 34.99 -20.16
N ASP A 425 6.42 35.51 -20.32
CA ASP A 425 6.66 36.80 -20.97
C ASP A 425 5.88 36.91 -22.31
N ASN A 426 5.62 38.13 -22.78
CA ASN A 426 4.76 38.36 -23.96
C ASN A 426 5.16 37.56 -25.21
N GLU A 427 6.46 37.27 -25.37
CA GLU A 427 6.99 36.54 -26.54
C GLU A 427 7.25 35.05 -26.27
N VAL A 428 7.17 34.61 -25.01
CA VAL A 428 7.54 33.25 -24.59
C VAL A 428 6.31 32.34 -24.63
N ARG A 429 6.37 31.31 -25.48
CA ARG A 429 5.29 30.30 -25.62
C ARG A 429 5.41 29.13 -24.65
N GLU A 430 6.59 28.92 -24.09
CA GLU A 430 6.90 27.78 -23.25
C GLU A 430 7.84 28.19 -22.11
N ILE A 431 7.63 27.65 -20.93
CA ILE A 431 8.55 27.81 -19.79
C ILE A 431 9.09 26.46 -19.35
N ASP A 432 10.33 26.45 -18.87
CA ASP A 432 10.90 25.25 -18.26
C ASP A 432 10.15 24.93 -16.95
N ILE A 433 9.78 23.67 -16.76
CA ILE A 433 9.10 23.20 -15.54
C ILE A 433 10.12 23.00 -14.42
N ILE A 434 11.23 22.34 -14.74
CA ILE A 434 12.26 21.98 -13.75
C ILE A 434 13.15 23.18 -13.46
N GLY A 435 13.31 23.52 -12.17
CA GLY A 435 14.09 24.68 -11.72
C GLY A 435 13.29 25.98 -11.65
N ASN A 436 12.02 25.97 -12.05
CA ASN A 436 11.14 27.13 -11.96
C ASN A 436 10.50 27.24 -10.58
N ASN A 437 11.13 28.00 -9.69
CA ASN A 437 10.68 28.18 -8.31
C ASN A 437 9.33 28.90 -8.21
N ALA A 438 9.05 29.85 -9.12
CA ALA A 438 7.80 30.61 -9.10
C ALA A 438 6.62 29.70 -9.45
N LEU A 439 6.74 28.92 -10.54
CA LEU A 439 5.77 27.89 -10.89
C LEU A 439 5.55 26.91 -9.73
N ASN A 440 6.64 26.39 -9.14
CA ASN A 440 6.53 25.47 -8.02
C ASN A 440 5.79 26.06 -6.80
N ASN A 441 5.96 27.35 -6.50
CA ASN A 441 5.25 28.00 -5.40
C ASN A 441 3.74 28.03 -5.64
N ASP A 442 3.30 28.39 -6.85
CA ASP A 442 1.87 28.37 -7.20
C ASP A 442 1.30 26.95 -7.18
N LEU A 443 2.04 25.97 -7.71
CA LEU A 443 1.62 24.57 -7.67
C LEU A 443 1.47 24.03 -6.24
N GLN A 444 2.32 24.42 -5.29
CA GLN A 444 2.17 24.01 -3.89
C GLN A 444 0.87 24.54 -3.27
N LEU A 445 0.49 25.77 -3.61
CA LEU A 445 -0.75 26.39 -3.13
C LEU A 445 -1.98 25.72 -3.75
N ILE A 446 -1.94 25.44 -5.06
CA ILE A 446 -2.98 24.69 -5.77
C ILE A 446 -3.11 23.27 -5.19
N ALA A 447 -2.00 22.54 -4.98
CA ALA A 447 -2.01 21.21 -4.39
C ALA A 447 -2.66 21.20 -3.00
N SER A 448 -2.35 22.21 -2.18
CA SER A 448 -2.96 22.36 -0.85
C SER A 448 -4.48 22.54 -0.93
N ALA A 449 -4.96 23.31 -1.91
CA ALA A 449 -6.39 23.52 -2.16
C ALA A 449 -7.11 22.23 -2.63
N LEU A 450 -6.40 21.29 -3.27
CA LEU A 450 -6.95 20.01 -3.73
C LEU A 450 -7.15 18.98 -2.61
N SER A 451 -6.55 19.14 -1.43
CA SER A 451 -6.62 18.16 -0.33
C SER A 451 -8.06 17.77 0.05
N THR A 452 -8.96 18.76 0.19
CA THR A 452 -10.36 18.49 0.58
C THR A 452 -11.16 17.81 -0.54
N PRO A 453 -11.14 18.29 -1.81
CA PRO A 453 -11.73 17.57 -2.94
C PRO A 453 -11.25 16.12 -3.09
N ILE A 454 -9.94 15.88 -2.95
CA ILE A 454 -9.36 14.52 -3.00
C ILE A 454 -9.96 13.64 -1.91
N ARG A 455 -10.00 14.13 -0.66
CA ARG A 455 -10.58 13.38 0.44
C ARG A 455 -12.03 12.99 0.16
N ARG A 456 -12.84 13.93 -0.34
CA ARG A 456 -14.24 13.67 -0.70
C ARG A 456 -14.39 12.66 -1.84
N ALA A 457 -13.58 12.76 -2.89
CA ALA A 457 -13.59 11.78 -3.97
C ALA A 457 -13.19 10.38 -3.47
N ASN A 458 -12.23 10.31 -2.55
CA ASN A 458 -11.79 9.06 -1.93
C ASN A 458 -12.81 8.43 -0.98
N GLU A 459 -13.82 9.16 -0.51
CA GLU A 459 -14.97 8.58 0.21
C GLU A 459 -15.77 7.64 -0.70
N SER A 460 -15.93 7.96 -2.00
CA SER A 460 -16.59 7.04 -2.93
C SER A 460 -15.75 5.80 -3.23
N VAL A 461 -14.43 5.96 -3.29
CA VAL A 461 -13.48 4.85 -3.45
C VAL A 461 -13.58 3.90 -2.25
N ALA A 462 -13.68 4.43 -1.04
CA ALA A 462 -13.85 3.63 0.18
C ALA A 462 -15.13 2.78 0.11
N MET A 463 -16.23 3.35 -0.37
CA MET A 463 -17.48 2.62 -0.58
C MET A 463 -17.33 1.49 -1.59
N SER A 464 -16.69 1.74 -2.74
CA SER A 464 -16.43 0.73 -3.78
C SER A 464 -15.56 -0.43 -3.27
N VAL A 465 -14.45 -0.11 -2.58
CA VAL A 465 -13.57 -1.12 -1.97
C VAL A 465 -14.34 -1.96 -0.96
N LYS A 466 -15.14 -1.34 -0.09
CA LYS A 466 -15.96 -2.07 0.90
C LYS A 466 -16.96 -3.00 0.23
N ALA A 467 -17.59 -2.56 -0.86
CA ALA A 467 -18.59 -3.35 -1.59
C ALA A 467 -18.01 -4.64 -2.17
N ILE A 468 -16.76 -4.61 -2.66
CA ILE A 468 -16.07 -5.77 -3.23
C ILE A 468 -15.83 -6.88 -2.21
N PHE A 469 -15.47 -6.51 -0.97
CA PHE A 469 -15.19 -7.47 0.08
C PHE A 469 -16.41 -7.87 0.90
N SER A 470 -17.45 -7.04 0.89
CA SER A 470 -18.70 -7.34 1.59
C SER A 470 -19.37 -8.57 0.96
N PRO A 471 -20.03 -9.43 1.76
CA PRO A 471 -20.88 -10.47 1.20
C PRO A 471 -21.88 -9.80 0.27
N LEU A 472 -22.05 -10.31 -0.96
CA LEU A 472 -23.18 -9.98 -1.82
C LEU A 472 -24.43 -10.22 -0.97
N THR A 473 -24.97 -9.13 -0.42
CA THR A 473 -26.32 -9.15 0.11
C THR A 473 -27.11 -9.22 -1.17
N TYR A 474 -27.60 -10.41 -1.52
CA TYR A 474 -28.57 -10.54 -2.59
C TYR A 474 -29.67 -9.52 -2.25
N MET A 475 -29.64 -8.38 -2.95
CA MET A 475 -30.82 -7.55 -3.06
C MET A 475 -31.78 -8.40 -3.88
N LEU A 476 -32.53 -9.23 -3.17
CA LEU A 476 -33.80 -9.77 -3.63
C LEU A 476 -34.68 -8.54 -3.90
N PHE A 477 -34.59 -8.03 -5.12
CA PHE A 477 -35.61 -7.16 -5.69
C PHE A 477 -36.75 -8.02 -6.22
#